data_AF-A0A3B5KY40-F1
#
_entry.id   AF-A0A3B5KY40-F1
#
_cell.length_a   1.000
_cell.length_b   1.000
_cell.length_c   1.000
_cell.angle_alpha   90.00
_cell.angle_beta   90.00
_cell.angle_gamma   90.00
#
_symmetry.space_group_name_H-M   'P 1'
#
loop_
_entity.id
_entity.type
_entity.pdbx_description
1 polymer ?
#
loop_
_entity_poly.entity_id
_entity_poly.type
_entity_poly.pdbx_seq_one_letter_code
_entity_poly.pdbx_strand_id
1 'polypeptide(L)'
;MANVDKLTEHIGDFGPFQKKMVVLGSLPLVLIAFVFVGVVFLGHTPDHWCWSPGSEQLLQECGWTEVKVREVTVPHGEEAGSFSRCQAFALNLSQSRDKCEEFEQALTLNAVPCDGRWMFDKSHKTTISELGTF
;
A
#
# COMPACT_ATOMS: atom_id res chain seq x y z
N MET A 1 43.50 4.50 31.53
CA MET A 1 42.86 5.02 30.30
C MET A 1 43.75 4.58 29.14
N ALA A 2 43.28 3.70 28.26
CA ALA A 2 44.09 3.20 27.16
C ALA A 2 44.35 4.34 26.15
N ASN A 3 45.62 4.64 25.88
CA ASN A 3 46.01 5.69 24.95
C ASN A 3 46.07 5.06 23.55
N VAL A 4 44.97 5.22 22.80
CA VAL A 4 44.80 4.68 21.45
C VAL A 4 45.87 5.16 20.48
N ASP A 5 46.40 6.37 20.67
CA ASP A 5 47.43 6.95 19.80
C ASP A 5 48.79 6.27 19.99
N LYS A 6 49.14 5.88 21.23
CA LYS A 6 50.34 5.07 21.48
C LYS A 6 50.22 3.64 20.94
N LEU A 7 48.99 3.11 20.90
CA LEU A 7 48.73 1.78 20.39
C LEU A 7 48.82 1.75 18.85
N THR A 8 48.30 2.77 18.17
CA THR A 8 48.45 2.90 16.71
C THR A 8 49.89 3.18 16.29
N GLU A 9 50.66 3.94 17.08
CA GLU A 9 52.10 4.13 16.86
C GLU A 9 52.89 2.81 16.95
N HIS A 10 52.48 1.89 17.83
CA HIS A 10 53.13 0.58 17.99
C HIS A 10 52.70 -0.45 16.93
N ILE A 11 51.44 -0.45 16.52
CA ILE A 11 50.89 -1.40 15.53
C ILE A 11 51.22 -1.00 14.09
N GLY A 12 51.48 0.30 13.86
CA GLY A 12 51.74 0.85 12.54
C GLY A 12 50.48 1.34 11.84
N ASP A 13 50.69 2.20 10.85
CA ASP A 13 49.64 2.95 10.18
C ASP A 13 48.76 2.08 9.25
N PHE A 14 47.57 2.58 8.88
CA PHE A 14 46.60 1.79 8.12
C PHE A 14 47.14 1.46 6.70
N GLY A 15 47.63 0.23 6.54
CA GLY A 15 48.39 -0.20 5.37
C GLY A 15 47.55 -0.38 4.10
N PRO A 16 48.18 -0.41 2.90
CA PRO A 16 47.46 -0.54 1.63
C PRO A 16 46.63 -1.83 1.53
N PHE A 17 47.07 -2.93 2.16
CA PHE A 17 46.31 -4.18 2.20
C PHE A 17 45.08 -4.09 3.12
N GLN A 18 45.21 -3.46 4.29
CA GLN A 18 44.09 -3.21 5.20
C GLN A 18 43.04 -2.31 4.54
N LYS A 19 43.48 -1.26 3.86
CA LYS A 19 42.60 -0.38 3.05
C LYS A 19 41.85 -1.17 1.99
N LYS A 20 42.53 -2.07 1.26
CA LYS A 20 41.88 -2.93 0.24
C LYS A 20 40.81 -3.84 0.85
N MET A 21 41.11 -4.50 1.97
CA MET A 21 40.13 -5.38 2.64
C MET A 21 38.92 -4.61 3.16
N VAL A 22 39.12 -3.42 3.75
CA VAL A 22 38.02 -2.57 4.20
C VAL A 22 37.16 -2.12 3.03
N VAL A 23 37.78 -1.68 1.92
CA VAL A 23 37.02 -1.27 0.73
C VAL A 23 36.22 -2.44 0.17
N LEU A 24 36.85 -3.61 -0.03
CA LEU A 24 36.17 -4.81 -0.53
C LEU A 24 35.04 -5.25 0.41
N GLY A 25 35.23 -5.18 1.72
CA GLY A 25 34.22 -5.55 2.72
C GLY A 25 33.09 -4.53 2.84
N SER A 26 33.38 -3.24 2.67
CA SER A 26 32.39 -2.16 2.75
C SER A 26 31.50 -2.09 1.51
N LEU A 27 32.01 -2.45 0.33
CA LEU A 27 31.29 -2.39 -0.93
C LEU A 27 29.94 -3.14 -0.89
N PRO A 28 29.87 -4.42 -0.45
CA PRO A 28 28.59 -5.12 -0.35
C PRO A 28 27.66 -4.50 0.71
N LEU A 29 28.19 -3.96 1.82
CA LEU A 29 27.38 -3.31 2.85
C LEU A 29 26.69 -2.06 2.31
N VAL A 30 27.41 -1.25 1.53
CA VAL A 30 26.86 -0.07 0.86
C VAL A 30 25.77 -0.48 -0.12
N LEU A 31 26.00 -1.50 -0.95
CA LEU A 31 25.00 -2.00 -1.90
C LEU A 31 23.73 -2.52 -1.18
N ILE A 32 23.88 -3.25 -0.09
CA ILE A 32 22.75 -3.73 0.72
C ILE A 32 21.93 -2.56 1.29
N ALA A 33 22.59 -1.49 1.75
CA ALA A 33 21.89 -0.30 2.23
C ALA A 33 20.97 0.30 1.15
N PHE A 34 21.43 0.36 -0.11
CA PHE A 34 20.59 0.81 -1.23
C PHE A 34 19.40 -0.13 -1.50
N VAL A 35 19.57 -1.44 -1.32
CA VAL A 35 18.45 -2.40 -1.45
C VAL A 35 17.39 -2.15 -0.37
N PHE A 36 17.80 -1.89 0.88
CA PHE A 36 16.86 -1.57 1.96
C PHE A 36 16.06 -0.31 1.69
N VAL A 37 16.69 0.72 1.11
CA VAL A 37 15.99 1.92 0.66
C VAL A 37 14.87 1.54 -0.33
N GLY A 38 15.19 0.69 -1.31
CA GLY A 38 14.19 0.16 -2.25
C GLY A 38 13.03 -0.55 -1.56
N VAL A 39 13.29 -1.43 -0.59
CA VAL A 39 12.24 -2.17 0.15
C VAL A 39 11.30 -1.22 0.88
N VAL A 40 11.82 -0.19 1.54
CA VAL A 40 11.00 0.79 2.28
C VAL A 40 10.08 1.57 1.35
N PHE A 41 10.56 1.96 0.16
CA PHE A 41 9.76 2.73 -0.79
C PHE A 41 8.82 1.86 -1.65
N LEU A 42 9.18 0.61 -1.95
CA LEU A 42 8.32 -0.30 -2.73
C LEU A 42 7.22 -0.94 -1.88
N GLY A 43 7.44 -1.12 -0.57
CA GLY A 43 6.49 -1.82 0.30
C GLY A 43 5.28 -0.97 0.73
N HIS A 44 5.29 0.33 0.49
CA HIS A 44 4.20 1.20 0.92
C HIS A 44 2.99 1.03 0.01
N THR A 45 1.95 0.36 0.53
CA THR A 45 0.65 0.27 -0.14
C THR A 45 -0.20 1.46 0.29
N PRO A 46 -0.62 2.36 -0.63
CA PRO A 46 -1.48 3.46 -0.27
C PRO A 46 -2.86 2.95 0.15
N ASP A 47 -3.64 3.84 0.77
CA ASP A 47 -5.02 3.50 1.12
C ASP A 47 -5.78 3.13 -0.16
N HIS A 48 -6.57 2.06 -0.09
CA HIS A 48 -7.25 1.52 -1.25
C HIS A 48 -8.57 0.89 -0.84
N TRP A 49 -9.46 0.77 -1.81
CA TRP A 49 -10.76 0.16 -1.64
C TRP A 49 -11.11 -0.67 -2.86
N CYS A 50 -12.02 -1.62 -2.65
CA CYS A 50 -12.50 -2.48 -3.72
C CYS A 50 -13.46 -1.70 -4.63
N TRP A 51 -13.36 -1.95 -5.93
CA TRP A 51 -14.28 -1.46 -6.93
C TRP A 51 -14.87 -2.64 -7.71
N SER A 52 -16.07 -3.04 -7.28
CA SER A 52 -16.77 -4.18 -7.86
C SER A 52 -17.50 -3.79 -9.14
N PRO A 53 -17.91 -4.75 -9.97
CA PRO A 53 -18.76 -4.48 -11.14
C PRO A 53 -20.04 -3.72 -10.77
N GLY A 54 -20.57 -3.95 -9.57
CA GLY A 54 -21.74 -3.23 -9.10
C GLY A 54 -21.45 -1.76 -8.76
N SER A 55 -20.25 -1.43 -8.29
CA SER A 55 -19.81 -0.04 -8.12
C SER A 55 -19.82 0.73 -9.46
N GLU A 56 -19.37 0.08 -10.54
CA GLU A 56 -19.39 0.66 -11.89
C GLU A 56 -20.81 0.87 -12.41
N GLN A 57 -21.71 -0.10 -12.17
CA GLN A 57 -23.12 0.04 -12.54
C GLN A 57 -23.80 1.21 -11.80
N LEU A 58 -23.54 1.39 -10.51
CA LEU A 58 -24.06 2.52 -9.74
C LEU A 58 -23.51 3.86 -10.26
N LEU A 59 -22.25 3.93 -10.66
CA LEU A 59 -21.65 5.12 -11.24
C LEU A 59 -22.33 5.49 -12.57
N GLN A 60 -22.51 4.51 -13.47
CA GLN A 60 -23.02 4.73 -14.83
C GLN A 60 -24.55 4.88 -14.89
N GLU A 61 -25.30 4.01 -14.19
CA GLU A 61 -26.77 3.97 -14.28
C GLU A 61 -27.42 5.00 -13.34
N CYS A 62 -26.86 5.24 -12.16
CA CYS A 62 -27.40 6.18 -11.17
C CYS A 62 -26.75 7.56 -11.21
N GLY A 63 -25.66 7.74 -11.97
CA GLY A 63 -24.93 9.01 -12.05
C GLY A 63 -24.33 9.45 -10.71
N TRP A 64 -24.04 8.51 -9.82
CA TRP A 64 -23.47 8.80 -8.51
C TRP A 64 -22.03 9.26 -8.60
N THR A 65 -21.55 9.96 -7.57
CA THR A 65 -20.13 10.30 -7.44
C THR A 65 -19.33 9.10 -6.94
N GLU A 66 -18.05 8.99 -7.31
CA GLU A 66 -17.16 7.94 -6.81
C GLU A 66 -17.13 7.88 -5.27
N VAL A 67 -17.26 9.03 -4.62
CA VAL A 67 -17.33 9.15 -3.15
C VAL A 67 -18.58 8.46 -2.60
N LYS A 68 -19.75 8.74 -3.18
CA LYS A 68 -21.01 8.13 -2.76
C LYS A 68 -21.01 6.62 -3.03
N VAL A 69 -20.46 6.20 -4.16
CA VAL A 69 -20.29 4.77 -4.47
C VAL A 69 -19.36 4.09 -3.46
N ARG A 70 -18.23 4.71 -3.10
CA ARG A 70 -17.34 4.15 -2.06
C ARG A 70 -18.06 3.98 -0.73
N GLU A 71 -18.79 5.01 -0.30
CA GLU A 71 -19.48 5.03 1.00
C GLU A 71 -20.52 3.92 1.14
N VAL A 72 -21.22 3.58 0.06
CA VAL A 72 -22.28 2.55 0.08
C VAL A 72 -21.79 1.14 -0.27
N THR A 73 -20.64 1.01 -0.94
CA THR A 73 -20.13 -0.29 -1.41
C THR A 73 -19.00 -0.87 -0.58
N VAL A 74 -18.33 -0.06 0.23
CA VAL A 74 -17.17 -0.48 1.02
C VAL A 74 -17.54 -0.49 2.51
N PRO A 75 -17.43 -1.63 3.22
CA PRO A 75 -17.72 -1.67 4.66
C PRO A 75 -16.69 -0.85 5.45
N HIS A 76 -17.08 -0.37 6.63
CA HIS A 76 -16.14 0.25 7.56
C HIS A 76 -15.13 -0.77 8.10
N GLY A 77 -13.89 -0.32 8.28
CA GLY A 77 -12.80 -1.12 8.83
C GLY A 77 -12.84 -1.22 10.35
N GLU A 78 -11.81 -1.84 10.93
CA GLU A 78 -11.66 -2.01 12.37
C GLU A 78 -11.42 -0.68 13.12
N GLU A 79 -10.86 0.31 12.43
CA GLU A 79 -10.65 1.65 12.95
C GLU A 79 -11.90 2.53 12.72
N ALA A 80 -12.33 3.23 13.77
CA ALA A 80 -13.49 4.11 13.71
C ALA A 80 -13.32 5.19 12.63
N GLY A 81 -14.18 5.15 11.61
CA GLY A 81 -14.15 6.07 10.47
C GLY A 81 -13.25 5.65 9.30
N SER A 82 -12.56 4.50 9.40
CA SER A 82 -11.80 3.92 8.28
C SER A 82 -12.70 3.01 7.44
N PHE A 83 -12.34 2.82 6.17
CA PHE A 83 -12.97 1.85 5.28
C PHE A 83 -12.15 0.57 5.24
N SER A 84 -12.80 -0.57 5.03
CA SER A 84 -12.12 -1.85 4.82
C SER A 84 -11.34 -1.82 3.52
N ARG A 85 -10.07 -2.21 3.58
CA ARG A 85 -9.18 -2.26 2.41
C ARG A 85 -9.37 -3.51 1.56
N CYS A 86 -9.93 -4.58 2.13
CA CYS A 86 -9.92 -5.90 1.49
C CYS A 86 -11.32 -6.43 1.11
N GLN A 87 -12.38 -5.75 1.54
CA GLN A 87 -13.74 -6.24 1.43
C GLN A 87 -14.63 -5.23 0.71
N ALA A 88 -15.71 -5.76 0.12
CA ALA A 88 -16.81 -4.98 -0.45
C ALA A 88 -18.13 -5.60 -0.01
N PHE A 89 -19.20 -4.82 -0.07
CA PHE A 89 -20.55 -5.37 0.08
C PHE A 89 -20.96 -6.14 -1.19
N ALA A 90 -21.58 -7.30 -1.00
CA ALA A 90 -22.09 -8.11 -2.11
C ALA A 90 -23.36 -7.49 -2.71
N LEU A 91 -23.21 -6.70 -3.79
CA LEU A 91 -24.34 -6.03 -4.45
C LEU A 91 -25.01 -6.97 -5.47
N ASN A 92 -26.27 -7.34 -5.26
CA ASN A 92 -27.08 -8.07 -6.25
C ASN A 92 -27.97 -7.10 -7.04
N LEU A 93 -27.37 -6.33 -7.94
CA LEU A 93 -28.08 -5.33 -8.75
C LEU A 93 -28.98 -5.92 -9.85
N SER A 94 -28.99 -7.23 -10.03
CA SER A 94 -29.86 -7.93 -10.98
C SER A 94 -31.32 -8.01 -10.54
N GLN A 95 -31.61 -7.80 -9.24
CA GLN A 95 -32.95 -7.96 -8.68
C GLN A 95 -33.61 -6.66 -8.19
N SER A 96 -32.87 -5.55 -8.03
CA SER A 96 -33.46 -4.30 -7.54
C SER A 96 -34.16 -3.52 -8.65
N ARG A 97 -35.42 -3.14 -8.40
CA ARG A 97 -36.29 -2.43 -9.36
C ARG A 97 -36.01 -0.94 -9.39
N ASP A 98 -35.50 -0.39 -8.27
CA ASP A 98 -34.99 0.98 -8.10
C ASP A 98 -33.55 0.93 -7.58
N LYS A 99 -32.61 0.56 -8.46
CA LYS A 99 -31.17 0.41 -8.16
C LYS A 99 -30.55 1.64 -7.49
N CYS A 100 -31.15 2.82 -7.68
CA CYS A 100 -30.62 4.11 -7.28
C CYS A 100 -31.28 4.74 -6.05
N GLU A 101 -32.45 4.24 -5.59
CA GLU A 101 -33.12 4.75 -4.39
C GLU A 101 -33.09 3.74 -3.23
N GLU A 102 -32.95 2.44 -3.52
CA GLU A 102 -33.08 1.36 -2.52
C GLU A 102 -31.77 1.02 -1.77
N PHE A 103 -30.66 1.71 -2.06
CA PHE A 103 -29.35 1.41 -1.45
C PHE A 103 -29.13 2.02 -0.06
N GLU A 104 -30.08 2.81 0.47
CA GLU A 104 -29.99 3.32 1.85
C GLU A 104 -30.07 2.23 2.93
N GLN A 105 -30.35 0.98 2.56
CA GLN A 105 -30.26 -0.18 3.44
C GLN A 105 -28.94 -0.94 3.29
N ALA A 106 -27.81 -0.22 3.38
CA ALA A 106 -26.48 -0.83 3.50
C ALA A 106 -26.31 -1.73 4.76
N LEU A 107 -27.34 -1.81 5.63
CA LEU A 107 -27.31 -2.52 6.90
C LEU A 107 -27.48 -4.05 6.80
N THR A 108 -27.81 -4.61 5.63
CA THR A 108 -28.03 -6.07 5.46
C THR A 108 -27.18 -6.73 4.39
N LEU A 109 -26.17 -6.04 3.86
CA LEU A 109 -25.24 -6.62 2.90
C LEU A 109 -24.08 -7.29 3.62
N ASN A 110 -23.79 -8.53 3.22
CA ASN A 110 -22.63 -9.25 3.72
C ASN A 110 -21.36 -8.66 3.11
N ALA A 111 -20.36 -8.41 3.95
CA ALA A 111 -19.01 -8.08 3.51
C ALA A 111 -18.36 -9.34 2.93
N VAL A 112 -17.99 -9.28 1.66
CA VAL A 112 -17.30 -10.35 0.92
C VAL A 112 -15.90 -9.90 0.53
N PRO A 113 -14.95 -10.84 0.31
CA PRO A 113 -13.67 -10.51 -0.29
C PRO A 113 -13.86 -9.80 -1.63
N CYS A 114 -13.00 -8.83 -1.93
CA CYS A 114 -13.06 -8.10 -3.19
C CYS A 114 -12.93 -9.06 -4.38
N ASP A 115 -13.90 -8.99 -5.30
CA ASP A 115 -13.94 -9.73 -6.56
C ASP A 115 -13.67 -8.83 -7.79
N GLY A 116 -13.48 -7.53 -7.55
CA GLY A 116 -13.28 -6.50 -8.57
C GLY A 116 -11.86 -5.95 -8.62
N ARG A 117 -11.73 -4.72 -9.16
CA ARG A 117 -10.45 -4.01 -9.25
C ARG A 117 -10.17 -3.23 -7.97
N TRP A 118 -8.91 -2.90 -7.74
CA TRP A 118 -8.51 -2.02 -6.64
C TRP A 118 -8.44 -0.56 -7.09
N MET A 119 -9.06 0.32 -6.30
CA MET A 119 -8.93 1.76 -6.45
C MET A 119 -8.05 2.29 -5.33
N PHE A 120 -7.01 3.04 -5.70
CA PHE A 120 -6.03 3.59 -4.76
C PHE A 120 -6.27 5.08 -4.55
N ASP A 121 -6.00 5.55 -3.34
CA ASP A 121 -5.95 6.98 -3.06
C ASP A 121 -4.85 7.65 -3.91
N LYS A 122 -5.20 8.78 -4.52
CA LYS A 122 -4.36 9.51 -5.46
C LYS A 122 -3.51 10.59 -4.78
N SER A 123 -3.64 10.76 -3.46
CA SER A 123 -2.83 11.71 -2.68
C SER A 123 -1.33 11.50 -2.84
N HIS A 124 -0.90 10.23 -2.99
CA HIS A 124 0.49 9.87 -3.19
C HIS A 124 0.63 8.79 -4.27
N LYS A 125 1.65 8.94 -5.12
CA LYS A 125 1.99 7.94 -6.13
C LYS A 125 2.98 6.94 -5.53
N THR A 126 2.65 5.66 -5.62
CA THR A 126 3.51 4.54 -5.23
C THR A 126 3.68 3.61 -6.41
N THR A 127 4.71 2.76 -6.38
CA THR A 127 4.90 1.72 -7.40
C THR A 127 3.64 0.85 -7.53
N ILE A 128 2.96 0.57 -6.41
CA ILE A 128 1.74 -0.24 -6.36
C ILE A 128 0.56 0.50 -7.02
N SER A 129 0.37 1.79 -6.78
CA SER A 129 -0.75 2.54 -7.40
C SER A 129 -0.58 2.76 -8.91
N GLU A 130 0.67 2.76 -9.41
CA GLU A 130 0.93 2.98 -10.86
C GLU A 130 0.93 1.67 -11.66
N LEU A 131 1.34 0.55 -11.05
CA LEU A 131 1.48 -0.74 -11.73
C LEU A 131 0.45 -1.78 -11.30
N GLY A 132 -0.24 -1.58 -10.16
CA GLY A 132 -1.16 -2.56 -9.58
C GLY A 132 -2.62 -2.45 -10.07
N THR A 133 -2.91 -1.56 -11.01
CA THR A 133 -4.23 -1.43 -11.63
C THR A 133 -4.38 -2.45 -12.76
N PHE A 134 -4.57 -3.73 -12.41
CA PHE A 134 -4.91 -4.81 -13.35
C PHE A 134 -6.34 -5.28 -13.16
#